data_AF-A0A1C2GIT9-F1
#
_entry.id   AF-A0A1C2GIT9-F1
#
_cell.length_a   1.000
_cell.length_b   1.000
_cell.length_c   1.000
_cell.angle_alpha   90.00
_cell.angle_beta   90.00
_cell.angle_gamma   90.00
#
_symmetry.space_group_name_H-M   'P 1'
#
loop_
_entity.id
_entity.type
_entity.pdbx_description
1 polymer ?
#
loop_
_entity_poly.entity_id
_entity_poly.type
_entity_poly.pdbx_seq_one_letter_code
_entity_poly.pdbx_strand_id
1 'polypeptide(L)' 'MKISAETLKKFHLIPKMKLQKTLYKLANNYFIEVEDVGEKTIYEMYWENWGRKIRFSAGTFKCEDDFIYHVEYASTCNE' A
#
# COMPACT_ATOMS: atom_id res chain seq x y z
N MET A 1 -5.88 6.12 10.22
CA MET A 1 -6.66 6.63 9.07
C MET A 1 -7.09 5.43 8.24
N LYS A 2 -8.38 5.30 7.91
CA LYS A 2 -8.90 4.08 7.24
C LYS A 2 -9.13 4.34 5.76
N ILE A 3 -8.54 3.52 4.89
CA ILE A 3 -8.78 3.56 3.44
C ILE A 3 -10.24 3.18 3.17
N SER A 4 -10.94 3.97 2.37
CA SER A 4 -12.36 3.78 2.08
C SER A 4 -12.61 2.54 1.23
N ALA A 5 -13.79 1.93 1.39
CA ALA A 5 -14.19 0.80 0.57
C ALA A 5 -14.30 1.16 -0.93
N GLU A 6 -14.62 2.43 -1.23
CA GLU A 6 -14.71 2.96 -2.60
C GLU A 6 -13.34 2.98 -3.27
N THR A 7 -12.30 3.46 -2.59
CA THR A 7 -10.91 3.44 -3.09
C THR A 7 -10.43 2.01 -3.33
N LEU A 8 -10.66 1.10 -2.38
CA LEU A 8 -10.27 -0.31 -2.55
C LEU A 8 -10.98 -0.95 -3.75
N LYS A 9 -12.26 -0.64 -3.97
CA LYS A 9 -13.03 -1.11 -5.11
C LYS A 9 -12.52 -0.51 -6.43
N LYS A 10 -12.21 0.80 -6.46
CA LYS A 10 -11.66 1.52 -7.63
C LYS A 10 -10.39 0.84 -8.15
N PHE A 11 -9.51 0.41 -7.25
CA PHE A 11 -8.21 -0.18 -7.61
C PHE A 11 -8.18 -1.72 -7.54
N HIS A 12 -9.33 -2.38 -7.37
CA HIS A 12 -9.42 -3.84 -7.24
C HIS A 12 -8.49 -4.43 -6.16
N LEU A 13 -8.27 -3.69 -5.07
CA LEU A 13 -7.35 -4.08 -4.00
C LEU A 13 -8.04 -4.97 -2.98
N ILE A 14 -7.45 -6.14 -2.73
CA ILE A 14 -7.93 -7.07 -1.70
C ILE A 14 -6.99 -6.97 -0.50
N PRO A 15 -7.43 -6.39 0.63
CA PRO A 15 -6.61 -6.31 1.84
C PRO A 15 -6.33 -7.71 2.38
N LYS A 16 -5.05 -8.01 2.61
CA LYS A 16 -4.63 -9.20 3.35
C LYS A 16 -4.15 -8.76 4.72
N MET A 17 -4.88 -9.12 5.76
CA MET A 17 -4.43 -8.86 7.13
C MET A 17 -3.25 -9.78 7.47
N LYS A 18 -2.16 -9.18 7.91
CA LYS A 18 -0.97 -9.85 8.44
C LYS A 18 -0.63 -9.20 9.77
N LEU A 19 -0.93 -9.88 10.89
CA LEU A 19 -0.73 -9.34 12.23
C LEU A 19 -1.45 -7.97 12.37
N GLN A 20 -0.76 -6.93 12.86
CA GLN A 20 -1.25 -5.56 13.00
C GLN A 20 -1.16 -4.74 11.69
N LYS A 21 -0.73 -5.35 10.58
CA LYS A 21 -0.57 -4.69 9.29
C LYS A 21 -1.60 -5.18 8.27
N THR A 22 -2.04 -4.27 7.42
CA THR A 22 -2.82 -4.58 6.22
C THR A 22 -1.92 -4.52 5.00
N LEU A 23 -1.80 -5.63 4.30
CA LEU A 23 -1.04 -5.74 3.06
C LEU A 23 -1.97 -5.57 1.87
N TYR A 24 -1.65 -4.62 0.99
CA TYR A 24 -2.29 -4.46 -0.30
C TYR A 24 -1.31 -4.88 -1.40
N LYS A 25 -1.73 -5.81 -2.26
CA LYS A 25 -1.00 -6.16 -3.47
C LYS A 25 -1.37 -5.16 -4.56
N LEU A 26 -0.37 -4.45 -5.08
CA LEU A 26 -0.50 -3.50 -6.18
C LEU A 26 -0.12 -4.19 -7.52
N ALA A 27 0.07 -3.40 -8.58
CA ALA A 27 0.56 -3.89 -9.87
C ALA A 27 2.02 -4.38 -9.78
N ASN A 28 2.46 -5.21 -10.74
CA ASN A 28 3.88 -5.57 -10.94
C ASN A 28 4.65 -6.13 -9.75
N ASN A 29 3.99 -6.86 -8.85
CA ASN A 29 4.57 -7.33 -7.59
C ASN A 29 5.03 -6.19 -6.65
N TYR A 30 4.51 -4.98 -6.84
CA TYR A 30 4.53 -3.97 -5.80
C TYR A 30 3.50 -4.31 -4.73
N PHE A 31 3.86 -3.98 -3.50
CA PHE A 31 3.05 -4.17 -2.33
C PHE A 31 3.15 -2.94 -1.47
N ILE A 32 2.08 -2.66 -0.74
CA ILE A 32 2.08 -1.64 0.30
C ILE A 32 1.50 -2.23 1.57
N GLU A 33 2.33 -2.25 2.62
CA GLU A 33 1.92 -2.60 3.98
C GLU A 33 1.55 -1.34 4.72
N VAL A 34 0.41 -1.36 5.39
CA VAL A 34 -0.14 -0.23 6.14
C VAL A 34 -0.42 -0.67 7.56
N GLU A 35 -0.04 0.13 8.55
CA GLU A 35 -0.21 -0.17 9.96
C GLU A 35 -0.67 1.09 10.69
N ASP A 36 -1.73 0.96 11.50
CA ASP A 36 -2.23 2.05 12.33
C ASP A 36 -1.50 2.04 13.68
N VAL A 37 -0.72 3.09 13.96
CA VAL A 37 0.05 3.27 15.18
C VAL A 37 -0.40 4.54 15.89
N GLY A 38 -1.29 4.39 16.88
CA GLY A 38 -1.93 5.51 17.58
C GLY A 38 -2.80 6.31 16.61
N GLU A 39 -2.48 7.61 16.46
CA GLU A 39 -3.20 8.51 15.54
C GLU A 39 -2.60 8.54 14.12
N LYS A 40 -1.52 7.78 13.88
CA LYS A 40 -0.78 7.78 12.62
C LYS A 40 -0.97 6.49 11.85
N THR A 41 -1.00 6.58 10.52
CA THR A 41 -1.01 5.40 9.64
C THR A 41 0.32 5.34 8.91
N ILE A 42 1.18 4.42 9.34
CA ILE A 42 2.48 4.21 8.72
C ILE A 42 2.35 3.27 7.53
N TYR A 43 3.18 3.49 6.51
CA TYR A 43 3.22 2.62 5.34
C TYR A 43 4.64 2.21 4.99
N GLU A 44 4.76 1.05 4.37
CA GLU A 44 5.97 0.58 3.72
C GLU A 44 5.61 0.03 2.33
N MET A 45 6.23 0.61 1.30
CA MET A 45 6.08 0.17 -0.08
C MET A 45 7.34 -0.54 -0.56
N TYR A 46 7.13 -1.70 -1.16
CA TYR A 46 8.21 -2.55 -1.62
C TYR A 46 7.78 -3.34 -2.86
N TRP A 47 8.78 -3.81 -3.59
CA TRP A 47 8.61 -4.81 -4.64
C TRP A 47 9.09 -6.15 -4.09
N GLU A 48 8.37 -7.22 -4.41
CA GLU A 48 8.74 -8.57 -4.03
C GLU A 48 9.00 -9.41 -5.26
N ASN A 49 10.17 -10.05 -5.32
CA ASN A 49 10.47 -11.03 -6.36
C ASN A 49 11.24 -12.22 -5.77
N TRP A 50 10.72 -13.42 -6.02
CA TRP A 50 11.31 -14.69 -5.56
C TRP A 50 11.68 -14.68 -4.07
N GLY A 51 10.77 -14.13 -3.24
CA GLY A 51 10.96 -14.04 -1.78
C GLY A 51 11.91 -12.93 -1.31
N ARG A 52 12.50 -12.14 -2.22
CA ARG A 52 13.29 -10.96 -1.86
C ARG A 52 12.40 -9.73 -1.82
N LYS A 53 12.43 -9.02 -0.68
CA LYS A 53 11.76 -7.74 -0.45
C LYS A 53 12.72 -6.59 -0.76
N ILE A 54 12.41 -5.76 -1.75
CA ILE A 54 13.15 -4.53 -2.06
C ILE A 54 12.28 -3.34 -1.67
N ARG A 55 12.67 -2.63 -0.60
CA ARG A 55 11.94 -1.46 -0.10
C ARG A 55 12.30 -0.22 -0.93
N PHE A 56 11.30 0.56 -1.33
CA PHE A 56 11.50 1.82 -2.07
C PHE A 56 11.07 3.04 -1.28
N SER A 57 9.97 2.93 -0.53
CA SER A 57 9.42 4.04 0.24
C SER A 57 8.85 3.56 1.57
N ALA A 58 8.97 4.41 2.59
CA ALA A 58 8.30 4.23 3.86
C ALA A 58 7.99 5.60 4.45
N GLY A 59 6.87 5.71 5.15
CA GLY A 59 6.43 6.99 5.68
C GLY A 59 5.11 6.89 6.43
N THR A 60 4.37 8.00 6.43
CA THR A 60 3.07 8.10 7.08
C THR A 60 2.08 8.71 6.09
N PHE A 61 0.89 8.14 6.01
CA PHE A 61 -0.22 8.75 5.29
C PHE A 61 -0.86 9.83 6.16
N LYS A 62 -0.98 11.04 5.59
CA LYS A 62 -1.72 12.15 6.17
C LYS A 62 -3.21 12.07 5.81
N CYS A 63 -3.51 11.59 4.60
CA CYS A 63 -4.86 11.40 4.10
C CYS A 63 -4.94 10.24 3.09
N GLU A 64 -6.13 10.01 2.55
CA GLU A 64 -6.38 8.93 1.58
C GLU A 64 -5.70 9.17 0.24
N ASP A 65 -5.58 10.44 -0.16
CA ASP A 65 -4.95 10.81 -1.42
C ASP A 65 -3.48 10.39 -1.48
N ASP A 66 -2.78 10.37 -0.33
CA ASP A 66 -1.41 9.85 -0.27
C ASP A 66 -1.37 8.36 -0.64
N PHE A 67 -2.33 7.56 -0.16
CA PHE A 67 -2.42 6.15 -0.51
C PHE A 67 -2.74 5.99 -2.01
N ILE A 68 -3.70 6.75 -2.52
CA ILE A 68 -4.08 6.74 -3.94
C ILE A 68 -2.87 7.06 -4.84
N TYR A 69 -2.09 8.08 -4.49
CA TYR A 69 -0.88 8.45 -5.21
C TYR A 69 0.09 7.28 -5.35
N HIS A 70 0.34 6.53 -4.27
CA HIS A 70 1.23 5.36 -4.33
C HIS A 70 0.68 4.22 -5.19
N VAL A 71 -0.63 3.98 -5.14
CA VAL A 71 -1.30 2.97 -5.97
C VAL A 71 -1.21 3.34 -7.46
N GLU A 72 -1.49 4.60 -7.79
CA GLU A 72 -1.40 5.12 -9.15
C GLU A 72 0.04 5.10 -9.64
N TYR A 73 1.01 5.55 -8.83
CA TYR A 73 2.44 5.48 -9.15
C TYR A 73 2.88 4.04 -9.45
N ALA A 74 2.53 3.07 -8.60
CA ALA A 74 2.85 1.65 -8.82
C ALA A 74 2.22 1.11 -10.11
N SER A 75 1.05 1.62 -10.49
CA SER A 75 0.35 1.24 -11.72
C SER A 75 0.98 1.88 -12.96
N THR A 76 1.62 3.04 -12.83
CA THR A 76 2.31 3.76 -13.91
C THR A 76 3.78 3.37 -14.12
N CYS A 77 4.44 2.69 -13.17
CA CYS A 77 5.77 2.10 -13.36
C CYS A 77 5.75 0.88 -14.31
N ASN A 78 4.90 0.96 -15.33
CA ASN A 78 4.47 -0.10 -16.23
C ASN A 78 4.42 0.37 -17.71
N GLU A 79 5.00 1.55 -18.00
CA GLU A 79 5.37 1.95 -19.35
C GLU A 79 6.90 1.90 -19.51
#